data_AF-X0T9W1-F1
#
_entry.id   AF-X0T9W1-F1
#
_cell.length_a   1.000
_cell.length_b   1.000
_cell.length_c   1.000
_cell.angle_alpha   90.00
_cell.angle_beta   90.00
_cell.angle_gamma   90.00
#
_symmetry.space_group_name_H-M   'P 1'
#
loop_
_entity.id
_entity.type
_entity.pdbx_description
1 polymer ?
#
loop_
_entity_poly.entity_id
_entity_poly.type
_entity_poly.pdbx_seq_one_letter_code
_entity_poly.pdbx_strand_id
1 'polypeptide(L)'
;MIGKMIRLERIIDRNSHRTVIIPMDHGVTVGPIEGLADMRTAISKVVAGGANAILMHKGIVHAGHRGTGKDVGLIVHLSGS
;
A
#
# COMPACT_ATOMS: atom_id res chain seq x y z
N MET A 1 -8.16 0.44 23.49
CA MET A 1 -7.07 0.43 22.48
C MET A 1 -7.15 -0.71 21.44
N ILE A 2 -8.15 -1.60 21.48
CA ILE A 2 -8.23 -2.79 20.61
C ILE A 2 -8.23 -2.48 19.10
N GLY A 3 -8.90 -1.41 18.66
CA GLY A 3 -8.94 -1.05 17.23
C GLY A 3 -7.58 -0.71 16.64
N LYS A 4 -6.64 -0.18 17.44
CA LYS A 4 -5.25 0.05 17.01
C LYS A 4 -4.54 -1.28 16.77
N MET A 5 -4.69 -2.23 17.70
CA MET A 5 -4.07 -3.56 17.59
C MET A 5 -4.57 -4.31 16.35
N ILE A 6 -5.89 -4.33 16.12
CA ILE A 6 -6.50 -4.96 14.95
C ILE A 6 -5.92 -4.39 13.64
N ARG A 7 -5.69 -3.07 13.56
CA ARG A 7 -5.08 -2.46 12.37
C ARG A 7 -3.61 -2.79 12.22
N LEU A 8 -2.84 -2.85 13.31
CA LEU A 8 -1.44 -3.26 13.28
C LEU A 8 -1.27 -4.70 12.81
N GLU A 9 -2.15 -5.60 13.22
CA GLU A 9 -2.15 -7.01 12.78
C GLU A 9 -2.40 -7.20 11.28
N ARG A 10 -2.90 -6.19 10.57
CA ARG A 10 -3.09 -6.22 9.10
C ARG A 10 -1.84 -5.83 8.32
N ILE A 11 -0.88 -5.17 8.96
CA ILE A 11 0.33 -4.64 8.30
C ILE A 11 1.62 -5.30 8.82
N ILE A 12 1.57 -6.03 9.94
CA ILE A 12 2.70 -6.79 10.49
C ILE A 12 2.50 -8.27 10.18
N ASP A 13 3.52 -8.92 9.63
CA ASP A 13 3.51 -10.37 9.41
C ASP A 13 3.49 -11.12 10.75
N ARG A 14 2.52 -12.01 10.93
CA ARG A 14 2.29 -12.70 12.22
C ARG A 14 3.35 -13.75 12.54
N ASN A 15 4.05 -14.27 11.53
CA ASN A 15 5.01 -15.35 11.69
C ASN A 15 6.41 -14.80 11.97
N SER A 16 6.81 -13.78 11.22
CA SER A 16 8.14 -13.16 11.31
C SER A 16 8.19 -11.96 12.24
N HIS A 17 7.05 -11.39 12.63
CA HIS A 17 6.94 -10.12 13.34
C HIS A 17 7.64 -8.94 12.65
N ARG A 18 7.86 -9.06 11.33
CA ARG A 18 8.47 -8.02 10.49
C ARG A 18 7.42 -7.44 9.54
N THR A 19 7.73 -6.28 8.98
CA THR A 19 6.89 -5.65 7.96
C THR A 19 7.76 -5.02 6.89
N VAL A 20 7.34 -5.18 5.64
CA VAL A 20 7.85 -4.42 4.49
C VAL A 20 6.70 -3.56 3.98
N ILE A 21 6.90 -2.24 4.04
CA ILE A 21 5.92 -1.23 3.63
C ILE A 21 6.51 -0.46 2.46
N ILE A 22 5.78 -0.40 1.35
CA ILE A 22 6.23 0.31 0.15
C ILE A 22 5.46 1.63 0.00
N PRO A 23 6.13 2.79 0.02
CA PRO A 23 5.51 4.07 -0.30
C PRO A 23 5.23 4.15 -1.81
N MET A 24 4.00 4.52 -2.15
CA MET A 24 3.42 4.56 -3.50
C MET A 24 2.65 5.87 -3.72
N ASP A 25 2.98 6.91 -2.95
CA ASP A 25 2.33 8.22 -2.91
C ASP A 25 2.96 9.26 -3.86
N HIS A 26 4.05 8.91 -4.54
CA HIS A 26 4.84 9.85 -5.34
C HIS A 26 4.18 10.35 -6.65
N GLY A 27 3.13 9.71 -7.17
CA GLY A 27 2.51 10.14 -8.44
C GLY A 27 1.92 11.56 -8.44
N VAL A 28 1.67 12.14 -7.26
CA VAL A 28 1.08 13.49 -7.11
C VAL A 28 2.10 14.61 -7.27
N THR A 29 3.35 14.40 -6.87
CA THR A 29 4.38 15.46 -6.78
C THR A 29 5.41 15.44 -7.91
N VAL A 30 5.69 14.29 -8.50
CA VAL A 30 6.79 14.13 -9.48
C VAL A 30 6.34 13.85 -10.93
N GLY A 31 5.02 13.84 -11.19
CA GLY A 31 4.49 13.55 -12.52
C GLY A 31 4.55 12.06 -12.89
N PRO A 32 4.22 11.69 -14.14
CA PRO A 32 4.19 10.29 -14.57
C PRO A 32 5.60 9.68 -14.57
N ILE A 33 5.91 8.90 -13.53
CA ILE A 33 7.12 8.07 -13.47
C ILE A 33 6.87 6.77 -14.25
N GLU A 34 7.84 6.37 -15.07
CA GLU A 34 7.81 5.09 -15.76
C GLU A 34 7.62 3.93 -14.77
N GLY A 35 6.66 3.04 -15.05
CA GLY A 35 6.28 1.96 -14.14
C GLY A 35 5.26 2.33 -13.07
N LEU A 36 4.95 3.61 -12.84
CA LEU A 36 3.86 4.08 -11.97
C LEU A 36 2.67 4.67 -12.73
N ALA A 37 2.76 4.77 -14.07
CA ALA A 37 1.64 5.17 -14.92
C ALA A 37 0.41 4.26 -14.77
N ASP A 38 0.64 2.95 -14.59
CA ASP A 38 -0.39 1.99 -14.18
C ASP A 38 -0.12 1.52 -12.75
N MET A 39 -0.70 2.26 -11.81
CA MET A 39 -0.60 1.98 -10.38
C MET A 39 -1.15 0.61 -10.00
N ARG A 40 -2.18 0.11 -10.69
CA ARG A 40 -2.76 -1.21 -10.38
C ARG A 40 -1.75 -2.32 -10.68
N THR A 41 -1.07 -2.22 -11.82
CA THR A 41 0.00 -3.16 -12.20
C THR A 41 1.20 -3.03 -11.27
N ALA A 42 1.62 -1.81 -10.92
CA ALA A 42 2.74 -1.55 -10.01
C ALA A 42 2.49 -2.15 -8.62
N ILE A 43 1.33 -1.86 -8.02
CA ILE A 43 0.89 -2.42 -6.73
C ILE A 43 0.83 -3.94 -6.83
N SER A 44 0.37 -4.49 -7.96
CA SER A 44 0.29 -5.94 -8.14
C SER A 44 1.65 -6.62 -8.06
N LYS A 45 2.67 -6.03 -8.70
CA LYS A 45 4.06 -6.52 -8.65
C LYS A 45 4.64 -6.41 -7.23
N VAL A 46 4.39 -5.29 -6.55
CA VAL A 46 4.85 -5.06 -5.17
C VAL A 46 4.27 -6.10 -4.20
N VAL A 47 2.97 -6.39 -4.31
CA VAL A 47 2.32 -7.42 -3.48
C VAL A 47 2.85 -8.82 -3.81
N ALA A 48 3.06 -9.13 -5.10
CA ALA A 48 3.66 -10.39 -5.52
C ALA A 48 5.10 -10.56 -4.99
N GLY A 49 5.84 -9.46 -4.85
CA GLY A 49 7.16 -9.41 -4.23
C GLY A 49 7.17 -9.56 -2.70
N GLY A 50 6.00 -9.66 -2.06
CA GLY A 50 5.89 -9.97 -0.63
C GLY A 50 5.67 -8.76 0.29
N ALA A 51 5.34 -7.59 -0.23
CA ALA A 51 4.99 -6.44 0.60
C ALA A 51 3.79 -6.74 1.52
N ASN A 52 3.88 -6.30 2.78
CA ASN A 52 2.80 -6.45 3.76
C ASN A 52 1.80 -5.31 3.66
N ALA A 53 2.27 -4.11 3.36
CA ALA A 53 1.43 -2.93 3.22
C ALA A 53 1.97 -1.95 2.17
N ILE A 54 1.08 -1.09 1.70
CA ILE A 54 1.39 0.04 0.83
C ILE A 54 0.93 1.35 1.48
N LEU A 55 1.70 2.41 1.26
CA LEU A 55 1.36 3.77 1.68
C LEU A 55 1.02 4.62 0.46
N MET A 56 -0.12 5.30 0.48
CA MET A 56 -0.58 6.11 -0.65
C MET A 56 -1.48 7.27 -0.22
N HIS A 57 -1.54 8.31 -1.05
CA HIS A 57 -2.49 9.41 -0.85
C HIS A 57 -3.94 8.99 -1.09
N LYS A 58 -4.86 9.65 -0.38
CA LYS A 58 -6.32 9.43 -0.50
C LYS A 58 -6.84 9.42 -1.95
N GLY A 59 -6.24 10.23 -2.83
CA GLY A 59 -6.66 10.36 -4.24
C GLY A 59 -6.46 9.09 -5.08
N ILE A 60 -5.53 8.22 -4.69
CA ILE A 60 -5.15 7.04 -5.48
C ILE A 60 -5.48 5.70 -4.82
N VAL A 61 -6.21 5.73 -3.70
CA VAL A 61 -6.61 4.54 -2.94
C VAL A 61 -7.34 3.49 -3.79
N HIS A 62 -8.14 3.94 -4.75
CA HIS A 62 -8.88 3.06 -5.67
C HIS A 62 -7.95 2.19 -6.53
N ALA A 63 -6.72 2.61 -6.81
CA ALA A 63 -5.74 1.80 -7.52
C ALA A 63 -5.19 0.65 -6.66
N GLY A 64 -5.17 0.83 -5.34
CA GLY A 64 -4.80 -0.19 -4.36
C GLY A 64 -5.94 -1.14 -3.97
N HIS A 65 -7.19 -0.82 -4.33
CA HIS A 65 -8.31 -1.72 -4.11
C HIS A 65 -8.27 -2.89 -5.09
N ARG A 66 -7.83 -4.05 -4.59
CA ARG A 66 -7.78 -5.29 -5.34
C ARG A 66 -9.08 -6.07 -5.14
N GLY A 67 -9.77 -6.39 -6.24
CA GLY A 67 -10.90 -7.33 -6.20
C GLY A 67 -10.47 -8.80 -6.22
N THR A 68 -9.18 -9.09 -6.42
CA THR A 68 -8.62 -10.44 -6.52
C THR A 68 -7.15 -10.49 -6.07
N GLY A 69 -6.71 -11.67 -5.63
CA GLY A 69 -5.33 -11.95 -5.20
C GLY A 69 -5.11 -11.79 -3.69
N LYS A 70 -3.84 -11.80 -3.27
CA LYS A 70 -3.46 -11.63 -1.86
C LYS A 70 -3.79 -10.20 -1.40
N ASP A 71 -4.47 -10.09 -0.27
CA ASP A 71 -4.71 -8.79 0.37
C ASP A 71 -3.39 -8.14 0.81
N VAL A 72 -3.37 -6.81 0.76
CA VAL A 72 -2.26 -5.98 1.22
C VAL A 72 -2.78 -4.93 2.18
N GLY A 73 -2.04 -4.70 3.26
CA GLY A 73 -2.35 -3.64 4.20
C GLY A 73 -2.33 -2.27 3.53
N LEU A 74 -3.24 -1.38 3.92
CA LEU A 74 -3.34 -0.04 3.36
C LEU A 74 -3.09 1.01 4.44
N ILE A 75 -2.11 1.88 4.19
CA ILE A 75 -1.85 3.08 4.99
C ILE A 75 -2.17 4.29 4.11
N VAL A 76 -3.12 5.10 4.55
CA VAL A 76 -3.55 6.27 3.78
C VAL A 76 -2.88 7.51 4.35
N HIS A 77 -2.11 8.18 3.50
CA HIS A 77 -1.59 9.51 3.78
C HIS A 77 -2.72 10.53 3.56
N LEU A 78 -3.27 11.04 4.66
CA LEU A 78 -4.43 11.94 4.66
C LEU A 78 -4.08 13.41 4.38
N SER A 79 -2.85 13.83 4.69
CA SER A 79 -2.29 15.10 4.20
C SER A 79 -1.69 14.91 2.80
N GLY A 80 -1.78 15.94 1.99
CA GLY A 80 -1.24 15.97 0.63
C GLY A 80 -1.11 17.44 0.30
N SER A 81 0.10 17.96 0.46
CA SER A 81 0.49 19.34 0.19
C SER A 81 1.67 19.31 -0.75
#